data_AF-A0AAW6DJ78-F1
#
_entry.id   AF-A0AAW6DJ78-F1
#
_cell.length_a   1.000
_cell.length_b   1.000
_cell.length_c   1.000
_cell.angle_alpha   90.00
_cell.angle_beta   90.00
_cell.angle_gamma   90.00
#
_symmetry.space_group_name_H-M   'P 1'
#
loop_
_entity.id
_entity.type
_entity.pdbx_description
1 polymer ?
#
loop_
_entity_poly.entity_id
_entity_poly.type
_entity_poly.pdbx_seq_one_letter_code
_entity_poly.pdbx_strand_id
1 'polypeptide(L)' 'MKCPFCGSDRGYYQIERVHRALLFNFDGKPIGGTEDVTDYAGRRKQCIDCHKILPRKLFE' A
#
# COMPACT_ATOMS: atom_id res chain seq x y z
N MET A 1 -20.33 -2.62 3.41
CA MET A 1 -20.03 -1.84 4.62
C MET A 1 -19.57 -0.45 4.21
N LYS A 2 -19.97 0.61 4.90
CA LYS A 2 -19.65 2.01 4.52
C LYS A 2 -18.60 2.62 5.44
N CYS A 3 -17.82 3.56 4.93
CA CYS A 3 -16.89 4.36 5.71
C CYS A 3 -17.66 5.18 6.75
N PRO A 4 -17.33 5.07 8.04
CA PRO A 4 -18.05 5.79 9.10
C PRO A 4 -17.81 7.31 9.08
N PHE A 5 -16.85 7.80 8.27
CA PHE A 5 -16.50 9.21 8.22
C PHE A 5 -17.06 9.95 7.01
N CYS A 6 -17.16 9.31 5.85
CA CYS A 6 -17.62 9.94 4.62
C CYS A 6 -18.77 9.18 3.92
N GLY A 7 -19.22 8.05 4.47
CA GLY A 7 -20.31 7.25 3.90
C GLY A 7 -19.97 6.42 2.66
N SER A 8 -18.73 6.52 2.15
CA SER A 8 -18.26 5.75 0.98
C SER A 8 -18.38 4.24 1.17
N ASP A 9 -18.80 3.53 0.14
CA ASP A 9 -18.82 2.06 0.05
C ASP A 9 -17.71 1.49 -0.87
N ARG A 10 -16.84 2.34 -1.42
CA ARG A 10 -15.78 1.93 -2.36
C ARG A 10 -14.69 1.05 -1.74
N GLY A 11 -14.61 1.01 -0.41
CA GLY A 11 -13.68 0.16 0.34
C GLY A 11 -12.51 0.91 0.97
N TYR A 12 -11.40 0.21 1.15
CA TYR A 12 -10.21 0.70 1.84
C TYR A 12 -8.92 0.25 1.15
N TYR A 13 -7.81 0.92 1.45
CA TYR A 13 -6.45 0.48 1.14
C TYR A 13 -5.64 0.24 2.42
N GLN A 14 -4.58 -0.55 2.29
CA GLN A 14 -3.51 -0.69 3.28
C GLN A 14 -2.21 -0.22 2.63
N ILE A 15 -1.29 0.30 3.44
CA ILE A 15 0.00 0.79 2.94
C ILE A 15 0.99 -0.36 3.03
N GLU A 16 1.53 -0.76 1.90
CA GLU A 16 2.74 -1.56 1.82
C GLU A 16 3.86 -0.69 1.24
N ARG A 17 5.06 -0.76 1.83
CA ARG A 17 6.27 -0.18 1.27
C ARG A 17 7.25 -1.32 1.01
N VAL A 18 7.76 -1.36 -0.21
CA VAL A 18 8.74 -2.34 -0.67
C VAL A 18 9.97 -1.62 -1.21
N HIS A 19 11.14 -2.23 -1.09
CA HIS A 19 12.31 -1.85 -1.85
C HIS A 19 12.67 -2.94 -2.86
N ARG A 20 13.23 -2.51 -3.98
CA ARG A 20 13.82 -3.38 -4.99
C ARG A 20 15.07 -2.71 -5.56
N ALA A 21 16.07 -3.48 -5.92
CA ALA A 21 17.21 -2.97 -6.67
C ALA A 21 16.91 -3.02 -8.16
N LEU A 22 17.27 -1.95 -8.87
CA LEU A 22 17.32 -1.93 -10.34
C LEU A 22 18.76 -2.23 -10.76
N LEU A 23 18.91 -3.21 -11.66
CA LEU A 23 20.21 -3.68 -12.11
C LEU A 23 20.52 -3.07 -13.47
N PHE A 24 21.72 -2.51 -13.60
CA PHE A 24 22.22 -1.91 -14.82
C PHE A 24 23.58 -2.50 -15.18
N ASN A 25 23.90 -2.57 -16.47
CA ASN A 25 25.27 -2.82 -16.89
C ASN A 25 26.13 -1.55 -16.77
N PHE A 26 27.44 -1.65 -17.02
CA PHE A 26 28.35 -0.49 -16.95
C PHE A 26 28.08 0.60 -18.01
N ASP A 27 27.32 0.28 -19.06
CA ASP A 27 26.84 1.26 -20.05
C ASP A 27 25.55 1.97 -19.61
N GLY A 28 25.04 1.67 -18.41
CA GLY A 28 23.80 2.24 -17.87
C GLY A 28 22.51 1.65 -18.47
N LYS A 29 22.58 0.53 -19.20
CA LYS A 29 21.39 -0.16 -19.75
C LYS A 29 20.75 -1.05 -18.69
N PRO A 30 19.41 -1.08 -18.58
CA PRO A 30 18.71 -1.94 -17.63
C PRO A 30 18.93 -3.42 -18.00
N ILE A 31 19.31 -4.23 -17.02
CA ILE A 31 19.51 -5.68 -17.19
C ILE A 31 18.60 -6.52 -16.28
N GLY A 32 17.88 -5.87 -15.37
CA GLY A 32 16.89 -6.53 -14.54
C GLY A 32 16.55 -5.76 -13.27
N GLY A 33 15.93 -6.44 -12.33
CA GLY A 33 15.68 -5.96 -10.98
C GLY A 33 15.54 -7.14 -10.02
N THR A 34 15.72 -6.88 -8.73
CA THR A 34 15.40 -7.87 -7.69
C THR A 34 13.90 -7.95 -7.49
N GLU A 35 13.45 -9.00 -6.80
CA GLU A 35 12.09 -9.05 -6.27
C GLU A 35 11.84 -7.89 -5.30
N ASP A 36 10.56 -7.55 -5.16
CA ASP A 36 10.09 -6.59 -4.18
C ASP A 36 10.24 -7.17 -2.77
N VAL A 37 11.02 -6.51 -1.93
CA VAL A 37 11.21 -6.88 -0.52
C VAL A 37 10.42 -5.92 0.35
N THR A 38 9.49 -6.44 1.15
CA THR A 38 8.62 -5.63 2.01
C THR A 38 9.39 -5.02 3.18
N ASP A 39 9.51 -3.69 3.19
CA ASP A 39 10.02 -2.90 4.33
C ASP A 39 8.96 -2.70 5.40
N TYR A 40 7.72 -2.51 4.97
CA TYR A 40 6.61 -2.19 5.86
C TYR A 40 5.30 -2.70 5.28
N ALA A 41 4.58 -3.49 6.08
CA ALA A 41 3.21 -3.88 5.81
C ALA A 41 2.27 -3.28 6.87
N GLY A 42 1.51 -2.26 6.46
CA GLY A 42 0.60 -1.52 7.33
C GLY A 42 -0.67 -2.31 7.64
N ARG A 43 -0.91 -2.57 8.92
CA ARG A 43 -2.13 -3.27 9.38
C ARG A 43 -3.38 -2.38 9.40
N ARG A 44 -3.25 -1.07 9.17
CA ARG A 44 -4.35 -0.11 9.26
C ARG A 44 -5.03 0.05 7.90
N LYS A 45 -6.34 -0.19 7.86
CA LYS A 45 -7.22 0.08 6.73
C LYS A 45 -7.51 1.59 6.65
N GLN A 46 -7.41 2.19 5.46
CA GLN A 46 -7.70 3.60 5.20
C GLN A 46 -8.78 3.72 4.12
N CYS A 47 -9.78 4.58 4.32
CA CYS A 47 -10.84 4.75 3.32
C CYS A 47 -10.25 5.29 2.00
N ILE A 48 -10.70 4.75 0.86
CA ILE A 48 -10.25 5.18 -0.48
C ILE A 48 -10.58 6.65 -0.75
N ASP A 49 -11.74 7.14 -0.30
CA ASP A 49 -12.22 8.49 -0.67
C ASP A 49 -11.80 9.58 0.32
N CYS A 50 -11.72 9.28 1.63
CA CYS A 50 -11.41 10.29 2.64
C CYS A 50 -10.08 10.09 3.37
N HIS A 51 -9.33 9.03 3.04
CA HIS A 51 -8.01 8.68 3.58
C HIS A 51 -7.93 8.55 5.11
N LYS A 52 -9.06 8.65 5.82
CA LYS A 52 -9.10 8.44 7.28
C LYS A 52 -8.84 6.98 7.59
N ILE A 53 -8.05 6.78 8.65
CA ILE A 53 -7.78 5.46 9.22
C ILE A 53 -9.09 4.90 9.79
N LEU A 54 -9.49 3.74 9.33
CA LEU A 54 -10.72 3.07 9.77
C LEU A 54 -10.57 2.47 11.19
N PRO A 55 -11.61 2.53 12.03
CA PRO A 55 -11.59 1.92 13.37
C PRO A 55 -11.54 0.39 13.30
N ARG A 56 -10.64 -0.26 14.05
CA ARG A 56 -10.48 -1.74 14.00
C ARG A 56 -11.75 -2.51 14.35
N LYS A 57 -12.45 -2.10 15.41
CA LYS A 57 -13.66 -2.76 15.93
C LYS A 57 -14.82 -2.87 14.93
N LEU A 58 -14.79 -2.09 13.85
CA LEU A 58 -15.81 -2.13 12.79
C LEU A 58 -15.43 -3.09 11.65
N PHE A 59 -14.18 -3.55 11.59
CA PHE A 59 -13.61 -4.31 10.48
C PHE A 59 -12.79 -5.54 10.94
N GLU A 60 -12.93 -5.91 12.21
CA GLU A 60 -12.51 -7.19 12.82
C GLU A 60 -13.69 -8.15 12.86
#